data_AF-A0A8T6W890-F1
#
_entry.id   AF-A0A8T6W890-F1
#
_cell.length_a   1.000
_cell.length_b   1.000
_cell.length_c   1.000
_cell.angle_alpha   90.00
_cell.angle_beta   90.00
_cell.angle_gamma   90.00
#
_symmetry.space_group_name_H-M   'P 1'
#
loop_
_entity.id
_entity.type
_entity.pdbx_description
1 polymer ?
#
loop_
_entity_poly.entity_id
_entity_poly.type
_entity_poly.pdbx_seq_one_letter_code
_entity_poly.pdbx_strand_id
1 'polypeptide(L)'
;GLIKTKNGKINLEQSKAISYGYGDVWLNLKGREPSGLIKSEKQYEEVRKEIIDKLMLTKIDGQVPFKYVWKREDIYTGKYLSVAPDLLIIFKKGWQAARN
;
A
#
# COMPACT_ATOMS: atom_id res chain seq x y z
N GLY A 1 2.15 7.31 11.51
CA GLY A 1 2.18 7.55 10.06
C GLY A 1 2.71 6.32 9.37
N LEU A 2 2.17 5.98 8.20
CA LEU A 2 2.49 4.74 7.48
C LEU A 2 3.89 4.76 6.85
N ILE A 3 4.35 5.94 6.42
CA ILE A 3 5.70 6.19 5.88
C ILE A 3 6.47 7.12 6.83
N LYS A 4 7.76 6.87 6.98
CA LYS A 4 8.73 7.70 7.71
C LYS A 4 9.94 7.96 6.81
N THR A 5 10.53 9.15 6.92
CA THR A 5 11.74 9.52 6.18
C THR A 5 12.89 9.87 7.13
N LYS A 6 14.13 9.64 6.69
CA LYS A 6 15.36 10.04 7.38
C LYS A 6 16.37 10.48 6.33
N ASN A 7 16.93 11.68 6.47
CA ASN A 7 17.90 12.27 5.53
C ASN A 7 17.42 12.25 4.06
N GLY A 8 16.16 12.61 3.82
CA GLY A 8 15.57 12.67 2.48
C GLY A 8 15.26 11.29 1.84
N LYS A 9 15.48 10.18 2.56
CA LYS A 9 15.18 8.83 2.09
C LYS A 9 14.08 8.19 2.92
N ILE A 10 13.37 7.21 2.36
CA ILE A 10 12.41 6.40 3.12
C ILE A 10 13.17 5.61 4.18
N ASN A 11 12.69 5.67 5.43
CA ASN A 11 13.19 4.85 6.53
C ASN A 11 12.33 3.58 6.65
N LEU A 12 12.82 2.48 6.07
CA LEU A 12 12.12 1.19 6.07
C LEU A 12 11.97 0.60 7.47
N GLU A 13 12.89 0.87 8.39
CA GLU A 13 12.83 0.37 9.77
C GLU A 13 11.71 1.02 10.59
N GLN A 14 11.13 2.11 10.11
CA GLN A 14 10.07 2.85 10.82
C GLN A 14 8.80 3.05 9.99
N SER A 15 8.78 2.55 8.74
CA SER A 15 7.63 2.66 7.84
C SER A 15 6.83 1.35 7.88
N LYS A 16 5.52 1.44 8.13
CA LYS A 16 4.60 0.30 8.15
C LYS A 16 4.17 -0.14 6.75
N ALA A 17 4.19 0.75 5.77
CA ALA A 17 3.85 0.46 4.39
C ALA A 17 4.61 1.38 3.43
N ILE A 18 4.83 0.91 2.21
CA ILE A 18 5.53 1.62 1.13
C ILE A 18 4.88 1.28 -0.21
N SER A 19 4.83 2.27 -1.11
CA SER A 19 4.60 2.05 -2.54
C SER A 19 5.89 2.40 -3.28
N TYR A 20 6.32 1.54 -4.22
CA TYR A 20 7.53 1.78 -5.02
C TYR A 20 7.21 2.43 -6.38
N GLY A 21 5.93 2.51 -6.74
CA GLY A 21 5.43 3.20 -7.93
C GLY A 21 4.23 2.46 -8.54
N TYR A 22 3.54 3.08 -9.50
CA TYR A 22 2.49 2.41 -10.30
C TYR A 22 1.29 1.81 -9.53
N GLY A 23 1.13 2.13 -8.24
CA GLY A 23 -0.05 1.77 -7.44
C GLY A 23 0.08 0.48 -6.63
N ASP A 24 1.24 -0.15 -6.58
CA ASP A 24 1.48 -1.26 -5.65
C ASP A 24 1.67 -0.76 -4.21
N VAL A 25 1.22 -1.50 -3.20
CA VAL A 25 1.50 -1.18 -1.79
C VAL A 25 1.95 -2.42 -1.05
N TRP A 26 3.09 -2.28 -0.38
CA TRP A 26 3.76 -3.32 0.39
C TRP A 26 3.75 -2.95 1.87
N LEU A 27 3.25 -3.83 2.70
CA LEU A 27 3.22 -3.74 4.15
C LEU A 27 4.50 -4.34 4.72
N ASN A 28 5.03 -3.69 5.76
CA ASN A 28 6.24 -4.12 6.46
C ASN A 28 5.92 -5.28 7.42
N LEU A 29 5.64 -6.45 6.84
CA LEU A 29 5.14 -7.63 7.53
C LEU A 29 6.27 -8.48 8.10
N LYS A 30 6.15 -8.87 9.37
CA LYS A 30 7.10 -9.78 10.03
C LYS A 30 7.16 -11.12 9.31
N GLY A 31 8.38 -11.57 9.02
CA GLY A 31 8.64 -12.81 8.29
C GLY A 31 8.66 -12.65 6.77
N ARG A 32 8.29 -11.48 6.23
CA ARG A 32 8.45 -11.14 4.81
C ARG A 32 9.47 -10.03 4.61
N GLU A 33 9.34 -8.95 5.37
CA GLU A 33 10.26 -7.81 5.30
C GLU A 33 11.31 -7.86 6.41
N PRO A 34 12.57 -7.41 6.16
CA PRO A 34 13.66 -7.48 7.14
C PRO A 34 13.35 -6.83 8.50
N SER A 35 12.66 -5.69 8.51
CA SER A 35 12.32 -4.95 9.74
C SER A 35 10.95 -5.28 10.32
N GLY A 36 10.16 -6.10 9.62
CA GLY A 36 8.83 -6.62 10.00
C GLY A 36 8.10 -5.92 11.15
N LEU A 37 7.57 -4.71 10.92
CA LEU A 37 6.89 -3.90 11.95
C LEU A 37 5.46 -4.38 12.27
N ILE A 38 4.80 -5.03 11.32
CA ILE A 38 3.46 -5.60 11.45
C ILE A 38 3.62 -7.04 11.91
N LYS A 39 3.14 -7.33 13.13
CA LYS A 39 3.50 -8.57 13.85
C LYS A 39 2.37 -9.58 13.97
N SER A 40 1.15 -9.22 13.57
CA SER A 40 -0.01 -10.09 13.63
C SER A 40 -0.95 -9.88 12.45
N GLU A 41 -1.77 -10.89 12.16
CA GLU A 41 -2.79 -10.84 11.11
C GLU A 41 -3.78 -9.69 11.35
N LYS A 42 -4.18 -9.47 12.61
CA LYS A 42 -5.04 -8.35 12.96
C LYS A 42 -4.43 -7.00 12.58
N GLN A 43 -3.15 -6.78 12.90
CA GLN A 43 -2.45 -5.55 12.53
C GLN A 43 -2.32 -5.41 11.01
N TYR A 44 -2.10 -6.52 10.31
CA TYR A 44 -2.02 -6.56 8.85
C TYR A 44 -3.34 -6.08 8.23
N GLU A 45 -4.48 -6.63 8.66
CA GLU A 45 -5.80 -6.20 8.18
C GLU A 45 -6.14 -4.76 8.55
N GLU A 46 -5.81 -4.32 9.77
CA GLU A 46 -6.04 -2.94 10.22
C GLU A 46 -5.28 -1.94 9.34
N VAL A 47 -4.01 -2.21 9.02
CA VAL A 47 -3.20 -1.34 8.16
C VAL A 47 -3.73 -1.35 6.73
N ARG A 48 -4.13 -2.50 6.18
CA ARG A 48 -4.76 -2.57 4.85
C ARG A 48 -6.02 -1.73 4.79
N LYS A 49 -6.89 -1.87 5.78
CA LYS A 49 -8.13 -1.09 5.88
C LYS A 49 -7.86 0.41 6.01
N GLU A 50 -6.92 0.81 6.86
CA GLU A 50 -6.53 2.20 7.04
C GLU A 50 -6.10 2.84 5.71
N ILE A 51 -5.31 2.11 4.91
CA ILE A 51 -4.83 2.58 3.60
C ILE A 51 -6.00 2.70 2.61
N ILE A 52 -6.83 1.66 2.50
CA ILE A 52 -7.99 1.66 1.60
C ILE A 52 -8.92 2.84 1.94
N ASP A 53 -9.31 2.99 3.22
CA ASP A 53 -10.22 4.05 3.65
C ASP A 53 -9.64 5.44 3.31
N LYS A 54 -8.37 5.68 3.64
CA LYS A 54 -7.71 6.97 3.38
C LYS A 54 -7.63 7.29 1.90
N LEU A 55 -7.25 6.33 1.06
CA LEU A 55 -7.19 6.53 -0.39
C LEU A 55 -8.58 6.81 -0.95
N MET A 56 -9.60 6.03 -0.58
CA MET A 56 -10.96 6.22 -1.09
C MET A 56 -11.61 7.54 -0.63
N LEU A 57 -11.15 8.13 0.47
CA LEU A 57 -11.58 9.45 0.95
C LEU A 57 -10.73 10.61 0.40
N THR A 58 -9.56 10.33 -0.18
CA THR A 58 -8.64 11.36 -0.68
C THR A 58 -9.23 12.01 -1.93
N LYS A 59 -9.25 13.35 -1.94
CA LYS A 59 -9.64 14.16 -3.09
C LYS A 59 -8.49 15.05 -3.52
N ILE A 60 -8.30 15.14 -4.83
CA ILE A 60 -7.41 16.10 -5.49
C ILE A 60 -8.30 16.92 -6.42
N ASP A 61 -8.27 18.26 -6.28
CA ASP A 61 -9.14 19.18 -7.02
C ASP A 61 -10.63 18.78 -6.99
N GLY A 62 -11.09 18.36 -5.79
CA GLY A 62 -12.47 17.93 -5.55
C GLY A 62 -12.83 16.52 -6.06
N GLN A 63 -11.94 15.84 -6.76
CA GLN A 63 -12.18 14.52 -7.35
C GLN A 63 -11.42 13.41 -6.61
N VAL A 64 -12.05 12.25 -6.45
CA VAL A 64 -11.37 11.04 -5.95
C VAL A 64 -10.61 10.40 -7.11
N PRO A 65 -9.26 10.34 -7.10
CA PRO A 65 -8.46 9.89 -8.25
C PRO A 65 -8.40 8.36 -8.36
N PHE A 66 -8.70 7.65 -7.26
CA PHE A 66 -8.63 6.20 -7.19
C PHE A 66 -9.98 5.58 -7.62
N LYS A 67 -9.93 4.59 -8.50
CA LYS A 67 -11.08 3.79 -8.92
C LYS A 67 -11.31 2.64 -7.96
N TYR A 68 -10.25 1.91 -7.62
CA TYR A 68 -10.27 0.79 -6.68
C TYR A 68 -8.95 0.71 -5.89
N VAL A 69 -9.02 0.10 -4.71
CA VAL A 69 -7.85 -0.36 -3.95
C VAL A 69 -8.14 -1.81 -3.55
N TRP A 70 -7.62 -2.74 -4.33
CA TRP A 70 -7.89 -4.18 -4.19
C TRP A 70 -6.89 -4.83 -3.25
N LYS A 71 -7.34 -5.82 -2.47
CA LYS A 71 -6.41 -6.72 -1.80
C LYS A 71 -5.89 -7.74 -2.81
N ARG A 72 -4.68 -8.25 -2.57
CA ARG A 72 -4.07 -9.24 -3.47
C ARG A 72 -4.91 -10.49 -3.66
N GLU A 73 -5.62 -10.91 -2.62
CA GLU A 73 -6.48 -12.10 -2.64
C GLU A 73 -7.71 -11.91 -3.54
N ASP A 74 -8.09 -10.65 -3.86
CA ASP A 74 -9.19 -10.34 -4.76
C ASP A 74 -8.80 -10.43 -6.25
N ILE A 75 -7.49 -10.42 -6.55
CA ILE A 75 -6.96 -10.35 -7.93
C ILE A 75 -6.17 -11.59 -8.30
N TYR A 76 -5.30 -12.05 -7.40
CA TYR A 76 -4.31 -13.08 -7.68
C TYR A 76 -4.68 -14.39 -7.00
N THR A 77 -4.27 -15.49 -7.62
CA THR A 77 -4.41 -16.84 -7.07
C THR A 77 -3.16 -17.67 -7.33
N GLY A 78 -2.99 -18.77 -6.60
CA GLY A 78 -1.90 -19.72 -6.80
C GLY A 78 -0.71 -19.55 -5.85
N LYS A 79 0.33 -20.35 -6.09
CA LYS A 79 1.46 -20.58 -5.14
C LYS A 79 2.30 -19.35 -4.80
N TYR A 80 2.19 -18.27 -5.58
CA TYR A 80 2.96 -17.03 -5.39
C TYR A 80 2.13 -15.88 -4.76
N LEU A 81 0.91 -16.16 -4.29
CA LEU A 81 0.05 -15.14 -3.68
C LEU A 81 0.72 -14.42 -2.51
N SER A 82 1.51 -15.13 -1.70
CA SER A 82 2.18 -14.57 -0.51
C SER A 82 3.26 -13.53 -0.83
N VAL A 83 3.81 -13.55 -2.05
CA VAL A 83 4.86 -12.61 -2.52
C VAL A 83 4.32 -11.50 -3.42
N ALA A 84 3.01 -11.47 -3.69
CA ALA A 84 2.37 -10.34 -4.37
C ALA A 84 2.27 -9.11 -3.44
N PRO A 85 2.15 -7.88 -4.00
CA PRO A 85 1.87 -6.67 -3.22
C PRO A 85 0.61 -6.85 -2.37
N ASP A 86 0.53 -6.24 -1.19
CA ASP A 86 -0.62 -6.45 -0.29
C ASP A 86 -1.88 -5.73 -0.76
N LEU A 87 -1.71 -4.58 -1.41
CA LEU A 87 -2.78 -3.85 -2.09
C LEU A 87 -2.35 -3.42 -3.50
N LEU A 88 -3.33 -3.32 -4.39
CA LEU A 88 -3.17 -2.75 -5.73
C LEU A 88 -4.15 -1.59 -5.93
N ILE A 89 -3.60 -0.41 -6.21
CA ILE A 89 -4.34 0.82 -6.50
C ILE A 89 -4.60 0.89 -8.00
N ILE A 90 -5.87 1.01 -8.36
CA ILE A 90 -6.32 1.26 -9.74
C ILE A 90 -6.79 2.69 -9.83
N PHE A 91 -6.13 3.49 -10.65
CA PHE A 91 -6.48 4.89 -10.86
C PHE A 91 -7.67 5.05 -11.81
N LYS A 92 -8.45 6.13 -11.66
CA LYS A 92 -9.43 6.52 -12.66
C LYS A 92 -8.70 7.00 -13.93
N LYS A 93 -9.40 6.97 -15.07
CA LYS A 93 -8.87 7.50 -16.33
C LYS A 93 -8.37 8.95 -16.13
N GLY A 94 -7.16 9.23 -16.61
CA GLY A 94 -6.52 10.54 -16.47
C GLY A 94 -5.70 10.72 -15.18
N TRP A 95 -5.75 9.77 -14.24
CA TRP A 95 -4.96 9.77 -13.02
C TRP A 95 -3.88 8.69 -13.06
N GLN A 96 -2.73 8.94 -12.43
CA GLN A 96 -1.62 8.00 -12.32
C GLN A 96 -0.74 8.32 -11.10
N ALA A 97 0.07 7.37 -10.65
CA ALA A 97 0.96 7.55 -9.49
C ALA A 97 2.09 8.57 -9.75
N ALA A 98 2.71 8.53 -10.93
CA ALA A 98 3.79 9.43 -11.31
C ALA A 98 3.99 9.46 -12.83
N ARG A 99 3.58 10.54 -13.49
CA ARG A 99 4.30 11.17 -14.61
C ARG A 99 4.02 12.67 -14.57
N ASN A 100 4.95 13.44 -15.15
CA ASN A 100 4.83 14.86 -15.43
C ASN A 100 3.59 15.16 -16.26
#